data_AF-A0A399WTY2-F1
#
_entry.id   AF-A0A399WTY2-F1
#
_cell.length_a   1.000
_cell.length_b   1.000
_cell.length_c   1.000
_cell.angle_alpha   90.00
_cell.angle_beta   90.00
_cell.angle_gamma   90.00
#
_symmetry.space_group_name_H-M   'P 1'
#
loop_
_entity.id
_entity.type
_entity.pdbx_description
1 polymer ?
#
loop_
_entity_poly.entity_id
_entity_poly.type
_entity_poly.pdbx_seq_one_letter_code
_entity_poly.pdbx_strand_id
1 'polypeptide(L)'
;MKTTKGKDYEYLSTSKEAAKRGLRRISRPSFVDAVVKANKNRITIMLDPEVIEHFKLAAARSHVGYQTLINQTLRESIKNTEDRDPIERLLRDKKTLKRLKAKLETV
;
A
#
# COMPACT_ATOMS: atom_id res chain seq x y z
N MET A 1 33.10 15.07 -18.37
CA MET A 1 32.53 16.17 -17.55
C MET A 1 31.29 15.65 -16.83
N LYS A 2 31.36 15.48 -15.50
CA LYS A 2 30.20 15.11 -14.65
C LYS A 2 29.38 16.37 -14.40
N THR A 3 28.26 16.53 -15.11
CA THR A 3 27.30 17.61 -14.86
C THR A 3 26.14 17.07 -14.03
N THR A 4 26.25 17.11 -12.71
CA THR A 4 25.15 16.74 -11.81
C THR A 4 25.02 17.76 -10.68
N LYS A 5 24.47 18.93 -11.02
CA LYS A 5 23.70 19.74 -10.07
C LYS A 5 22.22 19.40 -10.29
N GLY A 6 21.60 18.72 -9.33
CA GLY A 6 20.14 18.67 -9.17
C GLY A 6 19.34 17.65 -9.99
N LYS A 7 19.84 16.42 -10.21
CA LYS A 7 19.01 15.32 -10.76
C LYS A 7 19.17 14.08 -9.90
N ASP A 8 18.09 13.66 -9.24
CA ASP A 8 17.99 12.51 -8.33
C ASP A 8 17.99 11.14 -9.07
N TYR A 9 18.44 11.12 -10.32
CA TYR A 9 18.48 9.95 -11.18
C TYR A 9 19.64 10.04 -12.18
N GLU A 10 20.23 8.89 -12.49
CA GLU A 10 21.34 8.73 -13.43
C GLU A 10 20.82 8.14 -14.74
N TYR A 11 21.34 8.60 -15.88
CA TYR A 11 21.00 8.01 -17.17
C TYR A 11 21.83 6.75 -17.40
N LEU A 12 21.15 5.63 -17.64
CA LEU A 12 21.77 4.36 -17.97
C LEU A 12 21.93 4.21 -19.49
N SER A 13 22.88 3.37 -19.91
CA SER A 13 23.05 3.03 -21.32
C SER A 13 21.74 2.46 -21.87
N THR A 14 21.28 3.06 -22.96
CA THR A 14 20.01 2.74 -23.62
C THR A 14 20.31 2.11 -24.98
N SER A 15 19.52 1.11 -25.41
CA SER A 15 19.73 0.49 -26.72
C SER A 15 19.56 1.51 -27.85
N LYS A 16 20.24 1.31 -28.98
CA LYS A 16 20.13 2.21 -30.14
C LYS A 16 18.68 2.36 -30.61
N GLU A 17 17.90 1.29 -30.54
CA GLU A 17 16.48 1.27 -30.90
C GLU A 17 15.61 2.11 -29.95
N ALA A 18 15.83 2.00 -28.64
CA ALA A 18 15.11 2.80 -27.65
C ALA A 18 15.50 4.28 -27.73
N ALA A 19 16.78 4.59 -27.99
CA ALA A 19 17.23 5.96 -28.22
C ALA A 19 16.60 6.59 -29.47
N LYS A 20 16.44 5.81 -30.55
CA LYS A 20 15.73 6.26 -31.78
C LYS A 20 14.26 6.60 -31.50
N ARG A 21 13.63 5.93 -30.52
CA ARG A 21 12.27 6.22 -30.04
C ARG A 21 12.23 7.33 -28.97
N GLY A 22 13.34 7.99 -28.66
CA GLY A 22 13.43 9.03 -27.63
C GLY A 22 13.34 8.50 -26.19
N LEU A 23 13.34 7.19 -26.00
CA LEU A 23 13.29 6.56 -24.68
C LEU A 23 14.70 6.56 -24.06
N ARG A 24 14.77 6.83 -22.75
CA ARG A 24 16.01 6.80 -21.97
C ARG A 24 15.82 5.92 -20.76
N ARG A 25 16.78 5.03 -20.49
CA ARG A 25 16.83 4.33 -19.20
C ARG A 25 17.36 5.30 -18.15
N ILE A 26 16.66 5.39 -17.04
CA ILE A 26 17.10 6.11 -15.85
C ILE A 26 17.25 5.13 -14.70
N SER A 27 18.14 5.42 -13.75
CA SER A 27 18.16 4.75 -12.46
C SER A 27 16.85 5.02 -11.72
N ARG A 28 16.48 4.10 -10.83
CA ARG A 28 15.30 4.28 -9.98
C ARG A 28 15.52 5.54 -9.12
N PRO A 29 14.64 6.55 -9.21
CA PRO A 29 14.85 7.79 -8.48
C PRO A 29 14.78 7.58 -6.96
N SER A 30 15.67 8.24 -6.22
CA SER A 30 15.77 8.09 -4.76
C SER A 30 14.52 8.53 -3.99
N PHE A 31 13.76 9.50 -4.51
CA PHE A 31 12.53 9.98 -3.88
C PHE A 31 11.43 8.91 -3.83
N VAL A 32 11.42 7.97 -4.78
CA VAL A 32 10.46 6.85 -4.78
C VAL A 32 10.71 5.94 -3.58
N ASP A 33 11.97 5.68 -3.26
CA ASP A 33 12.34 4.83 -2.13
C ASP A 33 12.11 5.54 -0.78
N ALA A 34 12.29 6.87 -0.73
CA ALA A 34 11.97 7.69 0.44
C ALA A 34 10.47 7.63 0.79
N VAL A 35 9.59 7.75 -0.20
CA VAL A 35 8.13 7.64 -0.01
C VAL A 35 7.72 6.23 0.46
N VAL A 36 8.35 5.18 -0.06
CA VAL A 36 8.06 3.80 0.36
C VAL A 36 8.46 3.55 1.82
N LYS A 37 9.57 4.13 2.27
CA LYS A 37 10.04 4.00 3.66
C LYS A 37 9.16 4.79 4.65
N ALA A 38 8.65 5.96 4.26
CA ALA A 38 7.82 6.78 5.14
C ALA A 38 6.50 6.09 5.56
N ASN A 39 5.97 5.21 4.71
CA ASN A 39 4.65 4.59 4.90
C ASN A 39 4.71 3.13 5.41
N LYS A 40 5.90 2.59 5.67
CA LYS A 40 6.08 1.18 6.05
C LYS A 40 7.09 1.06 7.19
N ASN A 41 6.64 0.50 8.30
CA ASN A 41 7.51 0.15 9.41
C ASN A 41 8.10 -1.25 9.19
N ARG A 42 9.43 -1.38 9.32
CA ARG A 42 10.09 -2.69 9.32
C ARG A 42 9.89 -3.32 10.69
N ILE A 43 9.20 -4.44 10.75
CA ILE A 43 9.00 -5.22 11.96
C ILE A 43 9.59 -6.62 11.79
N THR A 44 10.06 -7.20 12.88
CA THR A 44 10.44 -8.62 12.94
C THR A 44 9.29 -9.38 13.58
N ILE A 45 8.70 -10.32 12.84
CA ILE A 45 7.63 -11.19 13.33
C ILE A 45 7.99 -12.63 13.00
N MET A 46 7.70 -13.55 13.93
CA MET A 46 7.74 -14.98 13.66
C MET A 46 6.38 -15.38 13.07
N LEU A 47 6.41 -16.08 11.94
CA LEU A 47 5.22 -16.61 11.28
C LEU A 47 5.41 -18.10 11.10
N ASP A 48 4.33 -18.86 11.24
CA ASP A 48 4.37 -20.29 11.04
C ASP A 48 4.75 -20.62 9.59
N PRO A 49 5.51 -21.71 9.35
CA PRO A 49 5.95 -22.09 8.01
C PRO A 49 4.77 -22.29 7.04
N GLU A 50 3.68 -22.89 7.52
CA GLU A 50 2.48 -23.17 6.74
C GLU A 50 1.80 -21.89 6.25
N VAL A 51 1.77 -20.85 7.09
CA VAL A 51 1.21 -19.54 6.73
C VAL A 51 2.02 -18.91 5.61
N ILE A 52 3.36 -18.94 5.73
CA ILE A 52 4.25 -18.40 4.70
C ILE A 52 4.06 -19.14 3.37
N GLU A 53 4.02 -20.47 3.39
CA GLU A 53 3.83 -21.28 2.18
C GLU A 53 2.46 -21.00 1.52
N HIS A 54 1.39 -20.92 2.31
CA HIS A 54 0.07 -20.55 1.79
C HIS A 54 0.10 -19.20 1.05
N PHE A 55 0.71 -18.17 1.64
CA PHE A 55 0.79 -16.85 1.02
C PHE A 55 1.73 -16.79 -0.19
N LYS A 56 2.80 -17.60 -0.22
CA LYS A 56 3.66 -17.73 -1.41
C LYS A 56 2.90 -18.34 -2.59
N LEU A 57 2.15 -19.42 -2.36
CA LEU A 57 1.33 -20.06 -3.40
C LEU A 57 0.23 -19.12 -3.90
N ALA A 58 -0.43 -18.38 -2.98
CA ALA A 58 -1.43 -17.39 -3.34
C ALA A 58 -0.84 -16.22 -4.16
N ALA A 59 0.34 -15.75 -3.78
CA ALA A 59 1.09 -14.70 -4.49
C ALA A 59 1.46 -15.09 -5.92
N ALA A 60 1.92 -16.33 -6.11
CA ALA A 60 2.28 -16.85 -7.42
C ALA A 60 1.11 -16.81 -8.40
N ARG A 61 -0.12 -17.08 -7.93
CA ARG A 61 -1.34 -17.01 -8.75
C ARG A 61 -1.77 -15.58 -9.10
N SER A 62 -1.47 -14.62 -8.23
CA SER A 62 -2.00 -13.25 -8.32
C SER A 62 -0.98 -12.22 -8.83
N HIS A 63 0.25 -12.62 -9.19
CA HIS A 63 1.35 -11.73 -9.61
C HIS A 63 1.67 -10.61 -8.60
N VAL A 64 1.25 -10.79 -7.35
CA VAL A 64 1.46 -9.85 -6.24
C VAL A 64 2.42 -10.51 -5.26
N GLY A 65 3.37 -9.76 -4.69
CA GLY A 65 4.31 -10.30 -3.71
C GLY A 65 3.60 -10.82 -2.45
N TYR A 66 4.08 -11.93 -1.87
CA TYR A 66 3.49 -12.55 -0.68
C TYR A 66 3.38 -11.58 0.52
N GLN A 67 4.37 -10.69 0.69
CA GLN A 67 4.33 -9.65 1.73
C GLN A 67 3.16 -8.67 1.53
N THR A 68 2.84 -8.33 0.29
CA THR A 68 1.70 -7.46 -0.03
C THR A 68 0.39 -8.14 0.31
N LEU A 69 0.25 -9.44 0.01
CA LEU A 69 -0.92 -10.22 0.39
C LEU A 69 -1.08 -10.31 1.91
N ILE A 70 -0.01 -10.63 2.64
CA ILE A 70 -0.04 -10.68 4.11
C ILE A 70 -0.53 -9.34 4.67
N ASN A 71 0.05 -8.22 4.22
CA ASN A 71 -0.36 -6.90 4.67
C ASN A 71 -1.82 -6.57 4.32
N GLN A 72 -2.30 -7.00 3.15
CA GLN A 72 -3.68 -6.79 2.74
C GLN A 72 -4.64 -7.57 3.65
N THR A 73 -4.35 -8.85 3.91
CA THR A 73 -5.14 -9.68 4.82
C THR A 73 -5.16 -9.10 6.24
N LEU A 74 -4.04 -8.60 6.74
CA LEU A 74 -3.98 -7.91 8.04
C LEU A 74 -4.82 -6.61 8.05
N ARG A 75 -4.86 -5.86 6.95
CA ARG A 75 -5.73 -4.67 6.85
C ARG A 75 -7.21 -5.05 6.86
N GLU A 76 -7.56 -6.13 6.17
CA GLU A 76 -8.93 -6.64 6.12
C GLU A 76 -9.39 -7.17 7.48
N SER A 77 -8.52 -7.86 8.22
CA SER A 77 -8.85 -8.32 9.57
C SER A 77 -9.08 -7.17 10.54
N ILE A 78 -8.32 -6.07 10.44
CA ILE A 78 -8.55 -4.85 11.23
C ILE A 78 -9.92 -4.25 10.91
N LYS A 79 -10.24 -4.05 9.63
CA LYS A 79 -11.55 -3.51 9.22
C LYS A 79 -12.71 -4.38 9.73
N ASN A 80 -12.59 -5.68 9.54
CA ASN A 80 -13.59 -6.65 10.00
C ASN A 80 -13.72 -6.70 11.54
N THR A 81 -12.73 -6.20 12.27
CA THR A 81 -12.77 -6.09 13.74
C THR A 81 -13.45 -4.79 14.17
N GLU A 82 -13.14 -3.66 13.52
CA GLU A 82 -13.81 -2.38 13.79
C GLU A 82 -15.30 -2.39 13.41
N ASP A 83 -15.68 -3.19 12.41
CA ASP A 83 -17.08 -3.33 11.97
C ASP A 83 -17.92 -4.28 12.86
N ARG A 84 -17.34 -4.90 13.91
CA ARG A 84 -18.05 -5.87 14.75
C ARG A 84 -19.07 -5.26 15.69
N ASP A 85 -18.93 -4.00 16.07
CA ASP A 85 -19.96 -3.32 16.83
C ASP A 85 -20.80 -2.46 15.89
N PRO A 86 -21.97 -2.96 15.44
CA PRO A 86 -22.86 -2.20 14.56
C PRO A 86 -23.28 -0.87 15.20
N ILE A 87 -23.28 -0.78 16.54
CA ILE A 87 -23.59 0.45 17.27
C ILE A 87 -22.42 1.44 17.12
N GLU A 88 -21.17 1.03 17.33
CA GLU A 88 -20.01 1.92 17.12
C GLU A 88 -19.93 2.43 15.68
N ARG A 89 -20.23 1.58 14.70
CA ARG A 89 -20.30 1.98 13.29
C ARG A 89 -21.36 3.05 13.05
N LEU A 90 -22.55 2.90 13.63
CA LEU A 90 -23.65 3.87 13.53
C LEU A 90 -23.34 5.17 14.29
N LEU A 91 -22.56 5.12 15.37
CA LEU A 91 -22.13 6.28 16.14
C LEU A 91 -20.99 7.06 15.45
N ARG A 92 -20.13 6.41 14.65
CA ARG A 92 -19.06 7.08 13.89
C ARG A 92 -19.59 7.90 12.70
N ASP A 93 -20.74 7.52 12.14
CA ASP A 93 -21.35 8.27 11.04
C ASP A 93 -22.09 9.52 11.53
N LYS A 94 -21.59 10.70 11.16
CA LYS A 94 -22.22 11.99 11.54
C LYS A 94 -23.61 12.17 10.93
N LYS A 95 -23.91 11.56 9.77
CA LYS A 95 -25.23 11.68 9.13
C LYS A 95 -26.28 10.84 9.86
N THR A 96 -25.94 9.64 10.29
CA THR A 96 -26.84 8.77 11.08
C THR A 96 -27.17 9.42 12.42
N LEU A 97 -26.17 9.97 13.14
CA LEU A 97 -26.38 10.70 14.39
C LEU A 97 -27.35 11.88 14.24
N LYS A 98 -27.20 12.68 13.17
CA LYS A 98 -28.13 13.80 12.89
C LYS A 98 -29.56 13.32 12.67
N ARG A 99 -29.74 12.22 11.93
CA ARG A 99 -31.06 11.63 11.69
C ARG A 99 -31.68 11.08 12.98
N LEU A 100 -30.87 10.43 13.82
CA LEU A 100 -31.30 9.87 15.10
C LEU A 100 -31.74 10.97 16.06
N LYS A 101 -30.96 12.06 16.14
CA LYS A 101 -31.32 13.26 16.92
C LYS A 101 -32.66 13.85 16.47
N ALA A 102 -32.85 14.08 15.16
CA ALA A 102 -34.10 14.63 14.64
C ALA A 102 -35.31 13.74 14.93
N LYS A 103 -35.11 12.42 14.96
CA LYS A 103 -36.16 11.43 15.28
C LYS A 103 -36.47 11.33 16.78
N LEU A 104 -35.50 11.63 17.64
CA LEU A 104 -35.68 11.70 19.09
C LEU A 104 -36.32 13.02 19.54
N GLU A 105 -36.04 14.13 18.86
CA GLU A 105 -36.69 15.43 19.15
C GLU A 105 -38.16 15.50 18.71
N THR A 106 -38.63 14.51 17.95
CA THR A 106 -40.00 14.40 17.44
C THR A 106 -40.86 13.40 18.21
N VAL A 107 -40.29 12.69 19.20
CA VAL A 107 -40.98 11.75 20.10
C VAL A 107 -41.11 12.42 21.47
#